data_AF-A0A6P1KVC7-F1
#
_entry.id   AF-A0A6P1KVC7-F1
#
_cell.length_a   1.000
_cell.length_b   1.000
_cell.length_c   1.000
_cell.angle_alpha   90.00
_cell.angle_beta   90.00
_cell.angle_gamma   90.00
#
_symmetry.space_group_name_H-M   'P 1'
#
loop_
_entity.id
_entity.type
_entity.pdbx_description
1 polymer ?
#
loop_
_entity_poly.entity_id
_entity_poly.type
_entity_poly.pdbx_seq_one_letter_code
_entity_poly.pdbx_strand_id
1 'polypeptide(L)'
;MNAAEQATNLELASNIATVVNLFKFEFPDAKSDLKPWKNDPETRELVDPDSIDIGFHFPGISKSWRSRSILIQIRFYQDPINNSRRAIGVEVAGFDHRGEAWRLSTVENWSVVGASSPSDEIEDKLKQICRQILEVFNKPSE
;
A
#
# COMPACT_ATOMS: atom_id res chain seq x y z
N MET A 1 9.98 -1.93 0.76
CA MET A 1 10.92 -0.96 0.14
C MET A 1 10.17 0.14 -0.58
N ASN A 2 10.78 1.31 -0.75
CA ASN A 2 10.17 2.42 -1.52
C ASN A 2 9.82 1.96 -2.95
N ALA A 3 8.61 2.27 -3.42
CA ALA A 3 8.21 1.92 -4.78
C ALA A 3 9.12 2.52 -5.87
N ALA A 4 9.67 3.71 -5.65
CA ALA A 4 10.63 4.32 -6.58
C ALA A 4 11.92 3.49 -6.76
N GLU A 5 12.32 2.72 -5.75
CA GLU A 5 13.50 1.84 -5.81
C GLU A 5 13.18 0.50 -6.49
N GLN A 6 11.91 0.08 -6.46
CA GLN A 6 11.43 -1.19 -7.01
C GLN A 6 11.00 -1.09 -8.48
N ALA A 7 10.86 0.11 -9.03
CA ALA A 7 10.58 0.36 -10.45
C ALA A 7 11.82 0.09 -11.35
N THR A 8 12.39 -1.11 -11.25
CA THR A 8 13.65 -1.52 -11.90
C THR A 8 13.47 -2.00 -13.33
N ASN A 9 12.24 -2.30 -13.74
CA ASN A 9 11.88 -2.68 -15.10
C ASN A 9 10.51 -2.08 -15.49
N LEU A 10 10.18 -2.14 -16.78
CA LEU A 10 8.96 -1.52 -17.33
C LEU A 10 7.68 -2.11 -16.73
N GLU A 11 7.64 -3.42 -16.51
CA GLU A 11 6.49 -4.12 -15.94
C GLU A 11 6.21 -3.65 -14.51
N LEU A 12 7.22 -3.63 -13.64
CA LEU A 12 7.09 -3.14 -12.26
C LEU A 12 6.74 -1.65 -12.22
N ALA A 13 7.35 -0.83 -13.08
CA ALA A 13 7.02 0.59 -13.17
C ALA A 13 5.54 0.80 -13.58
N SER A 14 5.06 0.03 -14.56
CA SER A 14 3.66 0.05 -15.02
C SER A 14 2.69 -0.42 -13.95
N ASN A 15 3.03 -1.49 -13.22
CA ASN A 15 2.21 -2.00 -12.12
C ASN A 15 2.12 -0.99 -10.97
N ILE A 16 3.25 -0.35 -10.59
CA ILE A 16 3.27 0.72 -9.59
C ILE A 16 2.40 1.90 -10.03
N ALA A 17 2.51 2.34 -11.29
CA ALA A 17 1.68 3.41 -11.83
C ALA A 17 0.19 3.03 -11.81
N THR A 18 -0.13 1.78 -12.11
CA THR A 18 -1.49 1.24 -12.02
C THR A 18 -2.03 1.34 -10.60
N VAL A 19 -1.25 0.93 -9.58
CA VAL A 19 -1.65 1.06 -8.18
C VAL A 19 -1.90 2.51 -7.78
N VAL A 20 -1.01 3.43 -8.16
CA VAL A 20 -1.20 4.87 -7.90
C VAL A 20 -2.50 5.36 -8.54
N ASN A 21 -2.79 4.96 -9.77
CA ASN A 21 -4.00 5.36 -10.47
C ASN A 21 -5.27 4.75 -9.87
N LEU A 22 -5.24 3.49 -9.44
CA LEU A 22 -6.37 2.85 -8.74
C LEU A 22 -6.73 3.64 -7.48
N PHE A 23 -5.73 3.99 -6.67
CA PHE A 23 -5.98 4.77 -5.45
C PHE A 23 -6.49 6.18 -5.77
N LYS A 24 -5.88 6.86 -6.74
CA LYS A 24 -6.27 8.23 -7.12
C LYS A 24 -7.60 8.29 -7.87
N PHE A 25 -8.05 7.21 -8.48
CA PHE A 25 -9.38 7.13 -9.07
C PHE A 25 -10.46 7.25 -7.99
N GLU A 26 -10.31 6.51 -6.89
CA GLU A 26 -11.19 6.61 -5.72
C GLU A 26 -10.96 7.90 -4.93
N PHE A 27 -9.71 8.39 -4.88
CA PHE A 27 -9.30 9.53 -4.06
C PHE A 27 -8.46 10.56 -4.85
N PRO A 28 -9.07 11.37 -5.73
CA PRO A 28 -8.36 12.24 -6.66
C PRO A 28 -7.44 13.28 -6.02
N ASP A 29 -7.80 13.75 -4.82
CA ASP A 29 -7.05 14.76 -4.07
C ASP A 29 -5.81 14.21 -3.35
N ALA A 30 -5.66 12.87 -3.28
CA ALA A 30 -4.53 12.24 -2.64
C ALA A 30 -3.24 12.46 -3.46
N LYS A 31 -2.17 12.87 -2.77
CA LYS A 31 -0.84 12.99 -3.36
C LYS A 31 -0.06 11.70 -3.11
N SER A 32 0.36 11.03 -4.17
CA SER A 32 1.20 9.84 -4.06
C SER A 32 2.64 10.20 -3.67
N ASP A 33 3.26 9.32 -2.91
CA ASP A 33 4.62 9.37 -2.44
C ASP A 33 5.27 8.01 -2.69
N LEU A 34 6.16 7.94 -3.69
CA LEU A 34 6.85 6.70 -4.05
C LEU A 34 8.10 6.44 -3.18
N LYS A 35 8.39 7.34 -2.23
CA LYS A 35 9.50 7.23 -1.27
C LYS A 35 9.00 7.49 0.16
N PRO A 36 8.02 6.71 0.66
CA PRO A 36 7.45 6.92 2.00
C PRO A 36 8.49 6.75 3.13
N TRP A 37 9.55 5.97 2.90
CA TRP A 37 10.65 5.81 3.84
C TRP A 37 11.80 6.73 3.48
N LYS A 38 12.30 7.45 4.48
CA LYS A 38 13.50 8.29 4.34
C LYS A 38 14.73 7.49 4.77
N ASN A 39 15.91 7.98 4.40
CA ASN A 39 17.19 7.38 4.84
C ASN A 39 17.55 7.81 6.28
N ASP A 40 16.59 7.88 7.18
CA ASP A 40 16.83 8.12 8.60
C ASP A 40 16.87 6.79 9.37
N PRO A 41 17.61 6.72 10.49
CA PRO A 41 17.77 5.48 11.25
C PRO A 41 16.46 4.89 11.78
N GLU A 42 15.44 5.72 12.07
CA GLU A 42 14.17 5.27 12.67
C GLU A 42 13.26 4.57 11.65
N THR A 43 13.28 4.99 10.38
CA THR A 43 12.44 4.38 9.34
C THR A 43 13.09 3.18 8.64
N ARG A 44 14.40 2.99 8.82
CA ARG A 44 15.17 1.92 8.16
C ARG A 44 14.79 0.52 8.63
N GLU A 45 14.37 0.37 9.89
CA GLU A 45 13.88 -0.91 10.45
C GLU A 45 12.49 -1.29 9.94
N LEU A 46 11.73 -0.32 9.43
CA LEU A 46 10.37 -0.53 8.91
C LEU A 46 10.36 -0.94 7.42
N VAL A 47 11.53 -0.86 6.76
CA VAL A 47 11.68 -1.25 5.36
C VAL A 47 11.71 -2.76 5.24
N ASP A 48 10.62 -3.33 4.74
CA ASP A 48 10.56 -4.73 4.34
C ASP A 48 11.22 -4.89 2.95
N PRO A 49 12.31 -5.67 2.81
CA PRO A 49 12.98 -5.87 1.51
C PRO A 49 12.08 -6.57 0.49
N ASP A 50 11.09 -7.33 0.96
CA ASP A 50 10.18 -8.11 0.13
C ASP A 50 8.86 -7.37 -0.15
N SER A 51 8.81 -6.06 0.13
CA SER A 51 7.64 -5.22 -0.15
C SER A 51 7.88 -4.10 -1.17
N ILE A 52 6.79 -3.68 -1.81
CA ILE A 52 6.68 -2.40 -2.53
C ILE A 52 5.78 -1.48 -1.70
N ASP A 53 6.32 -0.36 -1.25
CA ASP A 53 5.64 0.59 -0.37
C ASP A 53 5.34 1.91 -1.08
N ILE A 54 4.09 2.37 -0.98
CA ILE A 54 3.59 3.60 -1.58
C ILE A 54 2.84 4.39 -0.52
N GLY A 55 3.23 5.65 -0.31
CA GLY A 55 2.52 6.58 0.55
C GLY A 55 1.47 7.39 -0.22
N PHE A 56 0.42 7.81 0.49
CA PHE A 56 -0.57 8.76 0.00
C PHE A 56 -0.89 9.80 1.08
N HIS A 57 -0.87 11.07 0.70
CA HIS A 57 -1.11 12.20 1.60
C HIS A 57 -2.35 12.97 1.19
N PHE A 58 -3.27 13.20 2.12
CA PHE A 58 -4.47 13.99 1.87
C PHE A 58 -4.23 15.49 2.15
N PRO A 59 -4.89 16.42 1.44
CA PRO A 59 -4.72 17.87 1.65
C PRO A 59 -5.33 18.38 2.96
N GLY A 60 -5.92 17.52 3.79
CA GLY A 60 -6.53 17.87 5.07
C GLY A 60 -6.94 16.64 5.88
N ILE A 61 -7.55 16.88 7.03
CA ILE A 61 -8.07 15.80 7.89
C ILE A 61 -9.48 15.45 7.44
N SER A 62 -9.68 14.24 6.95
CA SER A 62 -11.03 13.72 6.71
C SER A 62 -11.49 12.90 7.91
N LYS A 63 -12.72 13.17 8.38
CA LYS A 63 -13.34 12.40 9.47
C LYS A 63 -13.58 10.94 9.08
N SER A 64 -13.84 10.67 7.80
CA SER A 64 -14.10 9.32 7.28
C SER A 64 -12.84 8.46 7.27
N TRP A 65 -11.67 9.07 7.11
CA TRP A 65 -10.39 8.35 7.09
C TRP A 65 -9.83 8.09 8.49
N ARG A 66 -10.11 8.98 9.44
CA ARG A 66 -9.47 9.00 10.77
C ARG A 66 -7.93 8.95 10.70
N SER A 67 -7.36 9.39 9.57
CA SER A 67 -5.94 9.47 9.27
C SER A 67 -5.66 10.70 8.38
N ARG A 68 -4.39 11.07 8.25
CA ARG A 68 -3.89 12.15 7.39
C ARG A 68 -3.07 11.64 6.20
N SER A 69 -2.52 10.44 6.34
CA SER A 69 -1.82 9.74 5.29
C SER A 69 -2.09 8.24 5.36
N ILE A 70 -1.90 7.58 4.23
CA ILE A 70 -1.99 6.14 4.06
C ILE A 70 -0.65 5.61 3.58
N LEU A 71 -0.25 4.46 4.10
CA LEU A 71 0.82 3.65 3.55
C LEU A 71 0.20 2.36 3.00
N ILE A 72 0.49 2.04 1.75
CA ILE A 72 0.20 0.74 1.15
C ILE A 72 1.52 -0.02 1.04
N GLN A 73 1.56 -1.22 1.60
CA GLN A 73 2.70 -2.13 1.50
C GLN A 73 2.24 -3.41 0.82
N ILE A 74 2.80 -3.70 -0.35
CA ILE A 74 2.49 -4.89 -1.14
C ILE A 74 3.60 -5.89 -0.88
N ARG A 75 3.30 -7.00 -0.22
CA ARG A 75 4.28 -8.04 0.14
C ARG A 75 4.37 -9.08 -0.96
N PHE A 76 5.60 -9.48 -1.27
CA PHE A 76 5.90 -10.46 -2.31
C PHE A 76 6.52 -11.71 -1.70
N TYR A 77 6.32 -12.83 -2.38
CA TYR A 77 7.07 -14.05 -2.18
C TYR A 77 7.85 -14.36 -3.45
N GLN A 78 9.15 -14.60 -3.29
CA GLN A 78 10.01 -15.12 -4.34
C GLN A 78 10.07 -16.65 -4.19
N ASP A 79 9.50 -17.36 -5.16
CA ASP A 79 9.53 -18.81 -5.19
C ASP A 79 10.94 -19.28 -5.63
N PRO A 80 11.66 -20.03 -4.77
CA PRO A 80 13.03 -20.44 -5.07
C PRO A 80 13.12 -21.54 -6.14
N ILE A 81 12.02 -22.22 -6.47
CA ILE A 81 11.99 -23.35 -7.39
C ILE A 81 11.77 -22.89 -8.82
N ASN A 82 10.76 -22.05 -9.05
CA ASN A 82 10.40 -21.58 -10.40
C ASN A 82 10.86 -20.13 -10.67
N ASN A 83 11.51 -19.49 -9.69
CA ASN A 83 11.99 -18.11 -9.75
C ASN A 83 10.90 -17.07 -10.04
N SER A 84 9.63 -17.39 -9.72
CA SER A 84 8.52 -16.46 -9.84
C SER A 84 8.41 -15.55 -8.61
N ARG A 85 8.05 -14.29 -8.84
CA ARG A 85 7.72 -13.32 -7.79
C ARG A 85 6.22 -13.04 -7.85
N ARG A 86 5.51 -13.22 -6.74
CA ARG A 86 4.05 -12.98 -6.68
C ARG A 86 3.68 -12.21 -5.42
N ALA A 87 2.64 -11.38 -5.50
CA ALA A 87 2.09 -10.71 -4.34
C ALA A 87 1.34 -11.71 -3.45
N ILE A 88 1.63 -11.70 -2.15
CA ILE A 88 1.03 -12.59 -1.14
C ILE A 88 0.11 -11.86 -0.17
N GLY A 89 0.17 -10.52 -0.14
CA GLY A 89 -0.68 -9.72 0.72
C GLY A 89 -0.45 -8.23 0.50
N VAL A 90 -1.42 -7.44 0.95
CA VAL A 90 -1.37 -5.98 1.00
C VAL A 90 -1.70 -5.56 2.42
N GLU A 91 -0.85 -4.71 2.99
CA GLU A 91 -1.11 -3.99 4.22
C GLU A 91 -1.42 -2.55 3.88
N VAL A 92 -2.49 -2.01 4.46
CA VAL A 92 -2.85 -0.60 4.36
C VAL A 92 -2.89 -0.01 5.76
N ALA A 93 -1.98 0.91 6.06
CA ALA A 93 -1.91 1.57 7.36
C ALA A 93 -2.29 3.04 7.24
N GLY A 94 -3.18 3.49 8.12
CA GLY A 94 -3.55 4.89 8.25
C GLY A 94 -2.83 5.57 9.41
N PHE A 95 -2.23 6.73 9.16
CA PHE A 95 -1.46 7.48 10.15
C PHE A 95 -2.13 8.80 10.51
N ASP A 96 -2.16 9.13 11.80
CA ASP A 96 -2.50 10.45 12.30
C ASP A 96 -1.28 11.09 13.02
N HIS A 97 -1.48 12.23 13.66
CA HIS A 97 -0.43 12.93 14.41
C HIS A 97 0.20 12.12 15.57
N ARG A 98 -0.41 11.00 15.99
CA ARG A 98 0.08 10.10 17.05
C ARG A 98 0.81 8.88 16.49
N GLY A 99 0.89 8.73 15.16
CA GLY A 99 1.48 7.56 14.50
C GLY A 99 0.40 6.71 13.80
N GLU A 100 0.61 5.40 13.75
CA GLU A 100 -0.35 4.46 13.15
C GLU A 100 -1.64 4.44 13.96
N ALA A 101 -2.74 4.83 13.31
CA ALA A 101 -4.06 4.88 13.91
C ALA A 101 -4.85 3.59 13.68
N TRP A 102 -4.65 2.95 12.52
CA TRP A 102 -5.30 1.72 12.10
C TRP A 102 -4.55 1.03 10.97
N ARG A 103 -4.83 -0.27 10.78
CA ARG A 103 -4.29 -1.10 9.71
C ARG A 103 -5.32 -2.08 9.18
N LEU A 104 -5.36 -2.25 7.87
CA LEU A 104 -6.06 -3.32 7.15
C LEU A 104 -5.01 -4.28 6.59
N SER A 105 -5.12 -5.57 6.92
CA SER A 105 -4.32 -6.63 6.31
C SER A 105 -5.19 -7.49 5.40
N THR A 106 -4.71 -7.83 4.20
CA THR A 106 -5.35 -8.86 3.37
C THR A 106 -4.86 -10.27 3.69
N VAL A 107 -4.03 -10.44 4.72
CA VAL A 107 -3.68 -11.75 5.24
C VAL A 107 -4.74 -12.11 6.28
N GLU A 108 -5.26 -13.34 6.23
CA GLU A 108 -6.36 -13.82 7.08
C GLU A 108 -7.72 -13.13 6.82
N ASN A 109 -8.21 -12.31 7.75
CA ASN A 109 -9.63 -11.96 7.88
C ASN A 109 -10.06 -10.68 7.15
N TRP A 110 -9.13 -9.93 6.55
CA TRP A 110 -9.44 -8.68 5.83
C TRP A 110 -10.23 -7.69 6.71
N SER A 111 -9.73 -7.48 7.93
CA SER A 111 -10.35 -6.60 8.92
C SER A 111 -9.44 -5.44 9.27
N VAL A 112 -10.03 -4.29 9.56
CA VAL A 112 -9.31 -3.16 10.14
C VAL A 112 -9.10 -3.37 11.64
N VAL A 113 -7.88 -3.15 12.12
CA VAL A 113 -7.52 -3.15 13.54
C VAL A 113 -6.80 -1.85 13.90
N GLY A 114 -6.95 -1.37 15.14
CA GLY A 114 -6.25 -0.17 15.61
C GLY A 114 -6.98 0.60 16.71
N ALA A 115 -6.42 1.76 17.07
CA ALA A 115 -7.02 2.69 18.03
C ALA A 115 -8.20 3.48 17.43
N SER A 116 -8.35 3.43 16.11
CA SER A 116 -9.51 3.95 15.38
C SER A 116 -9.78 3.06 14.17
N SER A 117 -10.79 3.40 13.37
CA SER A 117 -11.07 2.78 12.09
C SER A 117 -11.54 3.86 11.10
N PRO A 118 -11.29 3.69 9.79
CA PRO A 118 -12.00 4.49 8.81
C PRO A 118 -13.51 4.14 8.86
N SER A 119 -14.34 4.94 8.20
CA SER A 119 -15.74 4.60 8.00
C SER A 119 -15.89 3.38 7.10
N ASP A 120 -16.97 2.61 7.26
CA ASP A 120 -17.27 1.40 6.49
C ASP A 120 -17.13 1.60 4.97
N GLU A 121 -17.61 2.73 4.43
CA GLU A 121 -17.48 3.05 2.99
C GLU A 121 -16.01 3.12 2.53
N ILE A 122 -15.14 3.72 3.33
CA ILE A 122 -13.71 3.83 3.03
C ILE A 122 -13.04 2.47 3.20
N GLU A 123 -13.42 1.70 4.23
CA GLU A 123 -12.93 0.34 4.41
C GLU A 123 -13.26 -0.55 3.20
N ASP A 124 -14.49 -0.51 2.69
CA ASP A 124 -14.91 -1.28 1.52
C ASP A 124 -14.15 -0.89 0.25
N LYS A 125 -13.95 0.42 0.03
CA LYS A 125 -13.12 0.94 -1.08
C LYS A 125 -11.67 0.45 -0.96
N LEU A 126 -11.09 0.49 0.24
CA LEU A 126 -9.73 0.00 0.49
C LEU A 126 -9.62 -1.51 0.23
N LYS A 127 -10.58 -2.31 0.68
CA LYS A 127 -10.62 -3.74 0.37
C LYS A 127 -10.69 -4.00 -1.13
N GLN A 128 -11.48 -3.20 -1.87
CA GLN A 128 -11.57 -3.33 -3.31
C GLN A 128 -10.26 -2.96 -4.02
N ILE A 129 -9.63 -1.86 -3.62
CA ILE A 129 -8.30 -1.47 -4.10
C ILE A 129 -7.30 -2.60 -3.83
N CYS A 130 -7.31 -3.20 -2.64
CA CYS A 130 -6.40 -4.30 -2.30
C CYS A 130 -6.58 -5.52 -3.22
N ARG A 131 -7.82 -5.88 -3.57
CA ARG A 131 -8.08 -6.96 -4.55
C ARG A 131 -7.47 -6.63 -5.91
N GLN A 132 -7.70 -5.42 -6.40
CA GLN A 132 -7.17 -4.97 -7.70
C GLN A 132 -5.64 -4.93 -7.69
N ILE A 133 -5.02 -4.51 -6.59
CA ILE A 133 -3.56 -4.55 -6.43
C ILE A 133 -3.04 -5.99 -6.54
N LEU A 134 -3.66 -6.93 -5.81
CA LEU A 134 -3.26 -8.35 -5.87
C LEU A 134 -3.42 -8.91 -7.29
N GLU A 135 -4.48 -8.55 -8.01
CA GLU A 135 -4.65 -8.92 -9.41
C GLU A 135 -3.56 -8.34 -10.31
N VAL A 136 -3.22 -7.06 -10.16
CA VAL A 136 -2.16 -6.41 -10.95
C VAL A 136 -0.82 -7.14 -10.83
N PHE A 137 -0.45 -7.56 -9.63
CA PHE A 137 0.85 -8.21 -9.38
C PHE A 137 0.86 -9.73 -9.52
N ASN A 138 -0.30 -10.36 -9.71
CA ASN A 138 -0.42 -11.82 -9.87
C ASN A 138 -0.96 -12.23 -11.23
N LYS A 139 -1.21 -11.29 -12.15
CA LYS A 139 -1.53 -11.61 -13.54
C LYS A 139 -0.31 -12.25 -14.21
N PRO A 140 -0.50 -13.32 -14.99
CA PRO A 140 0.56 -13.85 -15.84
C PRO A 140 0.98 -12.76 -16.83
N SER A 141 2.28 -12.55 -17.01
CA SER A 141 2.82 -11.73 -18.10
C SER A 141 2.42 -12.40 -19.43
N GLU A 142 1.72 -11.67 -20.31
CA GLU A 142 1.34 -12.15 -21.66
C GLU A 142 2.55 -12.35 -22.57
#